data_AF-A0A4Q3R541-F1
#
_entry.id   AF-A0A4Q3R541-F1
#
_cell.length_a   1.000
_cell.length_b   1.000
_cell.length_c   1.000
_cell.angle_alpha   90.00
_cell.angle_beta   90.00
_cell.angle_gamma   90.00
#
_symmetry.space_group_name_H-M   'P 1'
#
loop_
_entity.id
_entity.type
_entity.pdbx_description
1 polymer ?
#
loop_
_entity_poly.entity_id
_entity_poly.type
_entity_poly.pdbx_seq_one_letter_code
_entity_poly.pdbx_strand_id
1 'polypeptide(L)'
;VDNIPGVAGVGEKTAAKLLKEYGTLENVLANADTIKGALGEKIRNGKDLAVISKKLATIITDVPVTFHERDYSLQEWNKEALVEIFTELEFKAIAKRILGEEIALPADDRRPTADKPQLDLFGSSMPAAAPTTSTEPADDENGYTVADKNIGNTAHDYKLLQTTEEIVAMLKELEGHTEICFDTETTNIDANLAELVGLSFSVTPATGYYIPCPHDRETTNSILQQLSGLFANERITWIGHNLKYDLLVLKWYGVELKGKLFDTMLAHYVIEPDGKRSMDLLSAKYLGYAPIPIAELIGKKGKGQGTMRDVEIEKAKEYAVEDADITLQLKNVFLPQLAAKQVDRVFYEVENPLVKVLTAM
;
A
#
# COMPACT_ATOMS: atom_id res chain seq x y z
N VAL A 1 -14.40 10.62 16.90
CA VAL A 1 -14.98 11.87 17.43
C VAL A 1 -16.19 12.16 16.56
N ASP A 2 -17.39 12.20 17.12
CA ASP A 2 -18.67 12.19 16.37
C ASP A 2 -19.00 13.49 15.61
N ASN A 3 -17.98 14.32 15.33
CA ASN A 3 -18.08 15.61 14.62
C ASN A 3 -19.19 16.55 15.13
N ILE A 4 -19.64 16.38 16.37
CA ILE A 4 -20.66 17.23 16.98
C ILE A 4 -20.04 18.61 17.25
N PRO A 5 -20.51 19.69 16.61
CA PRO A 5 -19.94 21.02 16.78
C PRO A 5 -20.26 21.53 18.19
N GLY A 6 -19.23 21.97 18.92
CA GLY A 6 -19.35 22.60 20.24
C GLY A 6 -19.09 24.11 20.22
N VAL A 7 -18.87 24.71 21.38
CA VAL A 7 -18.47 26.12 21.48
C VAL A 7 -17.03 26.29 20.95
N ALA A 8 -16.88 27.01 19.84
CA ALA A 8 -15.59 27.22 19.21
C ALA A 8 -14.55 27.84 20.18
N GLY A 9 -13.41 27.18 20.32
CA GLY A 9 -12.32 27.65 21.19
C GLY A 9 -12.54 27.41 22.68
N VAL A 10 -13.50 26.56 23.07
CA VAL A 10 -13.62 25.97 24.41
C VAL A 10 -13.24 24.50 24.34
N GLY A 11 -12.05 24.15 24.84
CA GLY A 11 -11.56 22.78 24.90
C GLY A 11 -11.99 22.04 26.17
N GLU A 12 -11.70 20.74 26.23
CA GLU A 12 -12.05 19.82 27.33
C GLU A 12 -11.70 20.36 28.72
N LYS A 13 -10.47 20.84 28.93
CA LYS A 13 -10.00 21.36 30.23
C LYS A 13 -10.78 22.60 30.69
N THR A 14 -11.15 23.46 29.75
CA THR A 14 -11.93 24.68 30.03
C THR A 14 -13.39 24.34 30.30
N ALA A 15 -13.98 23.43 29.51
CA ALA A 15 -15.32 22.93 29.72
C ALA A 15 -15.48 22.25 31.09
N ALA A 16 -14.52 21.40 31.49
CA ALA A 16 -14.51 20.74 32.79
C ALA A 16 -14.48 21.74 33.96
N LYS A 17 -13.71 22.84 33.84
CA LYS A 17 -13.68 23.90 34.85
C LYS A 17 -15.03 24.61 34.99
N LEU A 18 -15.66 24.95 33.87
CA LEU A 18 -16.97 25.63 33.85
C LEU A 18 -18.07 24.72 34.40
N LEU A 19 -18.08 23.44 34.04
CA LEU A 19 -19.05 22.48 34.59
C LEU A 19 -18.83 22.23 36.08
N LYS A 20 -17.58 22.27 36.58
CA LYS A 20 -17.31 22.18 38.01
C LYS A 20 -17.83 23.40 38.79
N GLU A 21 -17.82 24.58 38.18
CA GLU A 21 -18.24 25.84 38.81
C GLU A 21 -19.76 26.07 38.74
N TYR A 22 -20.39 25.77 37.60
CA TYR A 22 -21.80 26.05 37.34
C TYR A 22 -22.70 24.79 37.34
N GLY A 23 -22.11 23.60 37.38
CA GLY A 23 -22.80 22.31 37.47
C GLY A 23 -23.32 21.78 36.14
N THR A 24 -24.21 22.52 35.48
CA THR A 24 -24.87 22.11 34.23
C THR A 24 -24.52 23.04 33.07
N LEU A 25 -24.66 22.54 31.84
CA LEU A 25 -24.49 23.38 30.65
C LEU A 25 -25.47 24.55 30.65
N GLU A 26 -26.73 24.33 31.05
CA GLU A 26 -27.75 25.36 31.16
C GLU A 26 -27.33 26.48 32.10
N ASN A 27 -26.74 26.14 33.25
CA ASN A 27 -26.26 27.10 34.21
C ASN A 27 -25.04 27.88 33.68
N VAL A 28 -24.15 27.24 32.93
CA VAL A 28 -23.03 27.92 32.25
C VAL A 28 -23.56 28.93 31.23
N LEU A 29 -24.56 28.55 30.43
CA LEU A 29 -25.16 29.43 29.42
C LEU A 29 -25.99 30.56 30.02
N ALA A 30 -26.66 30.32 31.16
CA ALA A 30 -27.42 31.34 31.89
C ALA A 30 -26.51 32.38 32.57
N ASN A 31 -25.31 31.97 32.97
CA ASN A 31 -24.29 32.84 33.57
C ASN A 31 -23.26 33.34 32.54
N ALA A 32 -23.53 33.22 31.23
CA ALA A 32 -22.56 33.59 30.20
C ALA A 32 -22.15 35.07 30.26
N ASP A 33 -23.01 35.95 30.78
CA ASP A 33 -22.75 37.39 30.94
C ASP A 33 -21.89 37.74 32.17
N THR A 34 -21.79 36.86 33.17
CA THR A 34 -20.92 37.05 34.34
C THR A 34 -19.51 36.51 34.12
N ILE A 35 -19.32 35.66 33.09
CA ILE A 35 -18.02 35.14 32.68
C ILE A 35 -17.25 36.23 31.91
N LYS A 36 -16.19 36.77 32.53
CA LYS A 36 -15.40 37.86 31.95
C LYS A 36 -14.40 37.37 30.88
N GLY A 37 -14.12 38.25 29.91
CA GLY A 37 -13.06 38.08 28.90
C GLY A 37 -13.48 37.27 27.67
N ALA A 38 -12.49 36.91 26.85
CA ALA A 38 -12.68 36.22 25.56
C ALA A 38 -13.41 34.86 25.68
N LEU A 39 -13.38 34.24 26.87
CA LEU A 39 -14.12 33.00 27.13
C LEU A 39 -15.63 33.24 27.21
N GLY A 40 -16.07 34.33 27.85
CA GLY A 40 -17.49 34.68 27.92
C GLY A 40 -18.06 35.09 26.57
N GLU A 41 -17.29 35.79 25.73
CA GLU A 41 -17.68 36.08 24.34
C GLU A 41 -17.87 34.82 23.50
N LYS A 42 -16.96 33.85 23.60
CA LYS A 42 -17.10 32.56 22.91
C LYS A 42 -18.34 31.79 23.34
N ILE A 43 -18.64 31.74 24.64
CA ILE A 43 -19.83 31.05 25.17
C ILE A 43 -21.12 31.74 24.70
N ARG A 44 -21.15 33.08 24.68
CA ARG A 44 -22.29 33.85 24.17
C ARG A 44 -22.52 33.61 22.67
N ASN A 45 -21.46 33.66 21.87
CA ASN A 45 -21.54 33.43 20.42
C ASN A 45 -21.85 31.97 20.06
N GLY A 46 -21.46 31.01 20.92
CA GLY A 46 -21.66 29.58 20.71
C GLY A 46 -22.87 28.99 21.44
N LYS A 47 -23.75 29.80 22.00
CA LYS A 47 -24.89 29.36 22.84
C LYS A 47 -25.81 28.38 22.12
N ASP A 48 -26.23 28.72 20.90
CA ASP A 48 -27.16 27.90 20.12
C ASP A 48 -26.53 26.57 19.70
N LEU A 49 -25.25 26.61 19.33
CA LEU A 49 -24.47 25.41 19.03
C LEU A 49 -24.39 24.50 20.25
N ALA A 50 -24.06 25.02 21.43
CA ALA A 50 -23.95 24.23 22.65
C ALA A 50 -25.25 23.50 23.03
N VAL A 51 -26.40 24.16 22.86
CA VAL A 51 -27.72 23.56 23.09
C VAL A 51 -27.97 22.41 22.11
N ILE A 52 -27.65 22.61 20.83
CA ILE A 52 -27.76 21.57 19.81
C ILE A 52 -26.79 20.41 20.09
N SER A 53 -25.54 20.68 20.49
CA SER A 53 -24.57 19.64 20.83
C SER A 53 -25.09 18.75 21.95
N LYS A 54 -25.64 19.38 23.00
CA LYS A 54 -26.23 18.63 24.12
C LYS A 54 -27.39 17.77 23.64
N LYS A 55 -28.28 18.30 22.82
CA LYS A 55 -29.41 17.53 22.26
C LYS A 55 -28.93 16.33 21.44
N LEU A 56 -27.94 16.51 20.57
CA LEU A 56 -27.39 15.44 19.72
C LEU A 56 -26.66 14.37 20.53
N ALA A 57 -26.00 14.75 21.62
CA ALA A 57 -25.29 13.82 22.51
C ALA A 57 -26.18 13.20 23.59
N THR A 58 -27.43 13.65 23.76
CA THR A 58 -28.34 13.11 24.77
C THR A 58 -28.96 11.81 24.27
N ILE A 59 -28.71 10.73 24.99
CA ILE A 59 -29.36 9.44 24.74
C ILE A 59 -30.85 9.58 25.03
N ILE A 60 -31.69 9.24 24.06
CA ILE A 60 -33.14 9.15 24.22
C ILE A 60 -33.43 7.86 24.99
N THR A 61 -33.87 7.97 26.24
CA THR A 61 -34.13 6.81 27.13
C THR A 61 -35.60 6.42 27.22
N ASP A 62 -36.49 7.22 26.61
CA ASP A 62 -37.95 7.04 26.57
C ASP A 62 -38.44 6.52 25.21
N VAL A 63 -37.57 5.79 24.49
CA VAL A 63 -37.94 5.16 23.22
C VAL A 63 -39.10 4.19 23.47
N PRO A 64 -40.16 4.21 22.65
CA PRO A 64 -41.34 3.34 22.82
C PRO A 64 -41.03 1.91 22.38
N VAL A 65 -40.10 1.25 23.08
CA VAL A 65 -39.76 -0.15 22.91
C VAL A 65 -40.42 -0.99 24.00
N THR A 66 -41.08 -2.07 23.62
CA THR A 66 -41.57 -3.07 24.55
C THR A 66 -40.41 -4.00 24.89
N PHE A 67 -39.79 -3.82 26.05
CA PHE A 67 -38.69 -4.65 26.51
C PHE A 67 -39.21 -5.83 27.34
N HIS A 68 -38.99 -7.05 26.85
CA HIS A 68 -39.18 -8.28 27.59
C HIS A 68 -37.84 -9.01 27.68
N GLU A 69 -37.28 -9.12 28.89
CA GLU A 69 -35.95 -9.70 29.15
C GLU A 69 -35.72 -11.07 28.49
N ARG A 70 -36.77 -11.91 28.44
CA ARG A 70 -36.71 -13.25 27.84
C ARG A 70 -36.49 -13.24 26.33
N ASP A 71 -36.98 -12.22 25.63
CA ASP A 71 -36.86 -12.11 24.17
C ASP A 71 -35.43 -11.78 23.74
N TYR A 72 -34.63 -11.24 24.66
CA TYR A 72 -33.21 -10.90 24.45
C TYR A 72 -32.26 -11.91 25.10
N SER A 73 -32.78 -13.02 25.63
CA SER A 73 -31.94 -14.09 26.16
C SER A 73 -31.19 -14.77 25.02
N LEU A 74 -29.89 -15.02 25.22
CA LEU A 74 -29.08 -15.73 24.24
C LEU A 74 -29.65 -17.15 24.05
N GLN A 75 -30.08 -17.45 22.83
CA GLN A 75 -30.54 -18.77 22.45
C GLN A 75 -29.41 -19.59 21.83
N GLU A 76 -29.55 -20.91 21.89
CA GLU A 76 -28.69 -21.83 21.15
C GLU A 76 -28.74 -21.53 19.66
N TRP A 77 -27.59 -21.66 18.99
CA TRP A 77 -27.51 -21.39 17.56
C TRP A 77 -28.28 -22.42 16.75
N ASN A 78 -29.02 -21.95 15.75
CA ASN A 78 -29.55 -22.84 14.71
C ASN A 78 -28.42 -23.22 13.75
N LYS A 79 -27.73 -24.32 14.06
CA LYS A 79 -26.57 -24.79 13.29
C LYS A 79 -26.94 -25.10 11.84
N GLU A 80 -28.12 -25.67 11.58
CA GLU A 80 -28.56 -26.04 10.23
C GLU A 80 -28.75 -24.81 9.35
N ALA A 81 -29.44 -23.78 9.85
CA ALA A 81 -29.63 -22.52 9.12
C ALA A 81 -28.31 -21.74 8.93
N LEU A 82 -27.41 -21.80 9.92
CA LEU A 82 -26.08 -21.19 9.79
C LEU A 82 -25.23 -21.91 8.75
N VAL A 83 -25.31 -23.24 8.69
CA VAL A 83 -24.59 -24.03 7.67
C VAL A 83 -25.06 -23.66 6.27
N GLU A 84 -26.38 -23.52 6.07
CA GLU A 84 -26.95 -23.11 4.78
C GLU A 84 -26.45 -21.73 4.35
N ILE A 85 -26.55 -20.71 5.22
CA ILE A 85 -26.12 -19.34 4.90
C ILE A 85 -24.61 -19.25 4.70
N PHE A 86 -23.80 -19.90 5.54
CA PHE A 86 -22.35 -19.87 5.39
C PHE A 86 -21.86 -20.64 4.16
N THR A 87 -22.61 -21.65 3.71
CA THR A 87 -22.38 -22.34 2.44
C THR A 87 -22.69 -21.40 1.28
N GLU A 88 -23.86 -20.76 1.28
CA GLU A 88 -24.29 -19.84 0.21
C GLU A 88 -23.35 -18.64 0.06
N LEU A 89 -22.87 -18.09 1.17
CA LEU A 89 -22.00 -16.90 1.20
C LEU A 89 -20.50 -17.23 1.19
N GLU A 90 -20.13 -18.51 1.11
CA GLU A 90 -18.74 -19.01 1.11
C GLU A 90 -17.89 -18.59 2.34
N PHE A 91 -18.52 -18.36 3.50
CA PHE A 91 -17.85 -17.89 4.73
C PHE A 91 -17.17 -19.01 5.55
N LYS A 92 -16.28 -19.75 4.90
CA LYS A 92 -15.62 -20.96 5.45
C LYS A 92 -14.85 -20.71 6.75
N ALA A 93 -14.09 -19.63 6.83
CA ALA A 93 -13.30 -19.30 8.03
C ALA A 93 -14.18 -18.93 9.24
N ILE A 94 -15.29 -18.23 8.99
CA ILE A 94 -16.23 -17.83 10.03
C ILE A 94 -17.04 -19.05 10.50
N ALA A 95 -17.46 -19.89 9.56
CA ALA A 95 -18.12 -21.15 9.85
C ALA A 95 -17.27 -22.06 10.74
N LYS A 96 -15.99 -22.26 10.39
CA LYS A 96 -15.05 -23.06 11.19
C LYS A 96 -14.86 -22.49 12.60
N ARG A 97 -14.76 -21.17 12.72
CA ARG A 97 -14.59 -20.47 14.01
C ARG A 97 -15.84 -20.55 14.90
N ILE A 98 -17.03 -20.47 14.31
CA ILE A 98 -18.30 -20.45 15.05
C ILE A 98 -18.78 -21.88 15.31
N LEU A 99 -18.91 -22.71 14.27
CA LEU A 99 -19.51 -24.04 14.36
C LEU A 99 -18.53 -25.15 14.77
N GLY A 100 -17.22 -24.92 14.68
CA GLY A 100 -16.18 -25.89 15.05
C GLY A 100 -15.98 -27.03 14.04
N GLU A 101 -16.77 -27.05 12.97
CA GLU A 101 -16.72 -28.06 11.89
C GLU A 101 -16.44 -27.37 10.56
N GLU A 102 -15.72 -28.05 9.67
CA GLU A 102 -15.60 -27.61 8.27
C GLU A 102 -16.90 -27.96 7.54
N ILE A 103 -17.60 -26.93 7.09
CA ILE A 103 -18.78 -27.12 6.25
C ILE A 103 -18.31 -27.60 4.88
N ALA A 104 -18.72 -28.81 4.49
CA ALA A 104 -18.50 -29.33 3.16
C ALA A 104 -19.50 -28.68 2.18
N LEU A 105 -18.98 -27.86 1.26
CA LEU A 105 -19.75 -27.43 0.11
C LEU A 105 -20.05 -28.64 -0.80
N PRO A 106 -21.21 -28.69 -1.49
CA PRO A 106 -21.38 -29.59 -2.62
C PRO A 106 -20.23 -29.33 -3.61
N ALA A 107 -19.48 -30.37 -3.95
CA ALA A 107 -18.35 -30.25 -4.86
C ALA A 107 -18.84 -29.74 -6.22
N ASP A 108 -18.42 -28.53 -6.60
CA ASP A 108 -18.36 -28.17 -8.01
C ASP A 108 -17.22 -29.00 -8.61
N ASP A 109 -17.53 -29.81 -9.63
CA ASP A 109 -16.68 -30.83 -10.25
C ASP A 109 -15.51 -30.22 -11.07
N ARG A 110 -15.08 -29.01 -10.71
CA ARG A 110 -14.07 -28.23 -11.41
C ARG A 110 -13.05 -27.66 -10.42
N ARG A 111 -12.08 -28.52 -10.12
CA ARG A 111 -10.66 -28.26 -9.80
C ARG A 111 -10.21 -28.48 -8.35
N PRO A 112 -8.94 -28.89 -8.17
CA PRO A 112 -8.41 -29.32 -6.89
C PRO A 112 -7.99 -28.14 -6.00
N THR A 113 -8.28 -28.36 -4.72
CA THR A 113 -7.78 -27.79 -3.47
C THR A 113 -6.35 -27.21 -3.46
N ALA A 114 -6.17 -26.01 -2.90
CA ALA A 114 -5.54 -25.82 -1.57
C ALA A 114 -5.51 -24.33 -1.16
N ASP A 115 -5.76 -24.12 0.13
CA ASP A 115 -6.14 -22.92 0.87
C ASP A 115 -5.21 -21.69 0.85
N LYS A 116 -5.82 -20.49 0.90
CA LYS A 116 -5.29 -19.29 1.56
C LYS A 116 -6.39 -18.65 2.43
N PRO A 117 -6.05 -18.09 3.61
CA PRO A 117 -6.94 -17.24 4.39
C PRO A 117 -6.93 -15.78 3.90
N GLN A 118 -8.11 -15.16 3.89
CA GLN A 118 -8.42 -13.79 3.50
C GLN A 118 -8.32 -12.82 4.70
N LEU A 119 -7.71 -11.64 4.51
CA LEU A 119 -8.17 -10.30 4.96
C LEU A 119 -7.03 -9.24 4.85
N ASP A 120 -7.18 -8.22 3.99
CA ASP A 120 -7.55 -6.83 4.38
C ASP A 120 -7.58 -5.90 3.13
N LEU A 121 -8.67 -5.17 2.89
CA LEU A 121 -8.96 -4.54 1.59
C LEU A 121 -8.58 -3.05 1.50
N PHE A 122 -8.29 -2.34 2.59
CA PHE A 122 -7.85 -0.92 2.54
C PHE A 122 -6.84 -0.53 3.64
N GLY A 123 -6.19 -1.49 4.28
CA GLY A 123 -5.20 -1.25 5.33
C GLY A 123 -3.78 -1.54 4.87
N SER A 124 -3.01 -0.51 4.54
CA SER A 124 -1.55 -0.64 4.48
C SER A 124 -1.01 -0.88 5.89
N SER A 125 -0.80 -2.15 6.24
CA SER A 125 0.15 -2.53 7.29
C SER A 125 1.05 -3.63 6.76
N MET A 126 2.32 -3.29 6.51
CA MET A 126 3.38 -4.28 6.39
C MET A 126 3.39 -5.17 7.65
N PRO A 127 3.62 -6.48 7.54
CA PRO A 127 3.69 -7.34 8.71
C PRO A 127 4.88 -6.94 9.59
N ALA A 128 4.60 -6.83 10.88
CA ALA A 128 5.59 -6.67 11.93
C ALA A 128 6.40 -7.97 12.08
N ALA A 129 7.71 -7.91 11.88
CA ALA A 129 8.62 -8.96 12.32
C ALA A 129 8.99 -8.69 13.80
N ALA A 130 8.56 -9.59 14.69
CA ALA A 130 9.01 -9.65 16.08
C ALA A 130 10.42 -10.30 16.17
N PRO A 131 11.18 -10.08 17.25
CA PRO A 131 12.62 -10.27 17.27
C PRO A 131 13.03 -11.73 17.52
N THR A 132 13.94 -12.26 16.71
CA THR A 132 14.61 -13.54 16.95
C THR A 132 15.97 -13.31 17.59
N THR A 133 16.08 -13.71 18.85
CA THR A 133 17.34 -14.16 19.47
C THR A 133 17.46 -15.66 19.29
N SER A 134 18.64 -16.08 18.83
CA SER A 134 19.16 -17.44 18.59
C SER A 134 18.66 -18.55 19.53
N THR A 135 18.19 -19.68 18.98
CA THR A 135 18.88 -20.99 18.81
C THR A 135 17.85 -22.12 18.59
N GLU A 136 18.09 -22.96 17.57
CA GLU A 136 17.49 -24.28 17.27
C GLU A 136 16.11 -24.38 16.55
N PRO A 137 15.89 -25.46 15.75
CA PRO A 137 15.12 -25.41 14.51
C PRO A 137 13.63 -25.60 14.77
N ALA A 138 12.83 -24.67 14.25
CA ALA A 138 11.39 -24.74 14.27
C ALA A 138 10.87 -25.13 12.88
N ASP A 139 10.00 -26.13 12.86
CA ASP A 139 9.24 -26.56 11.69
C ASP A 139 8.54 -25.39 10.99
N ASP A 140 8.71 -25.35 9.67
CA ASP A 140 8.10 -24.40 8.74
C ASP A 140 6.57 -24.58 8.70
N GLU A 141 5.85 -23.72 9.43
CA GLU A 141 4.41 -23.48 9.25
C GLU A 141 4.12 -22.22 8.42
N ASN A 142 4.98 -21.96 7.44
CA ASN A 142 4.76 -20.95 6.42
C ASN A 142 5.04 -21.61 5.07
N GLY A 143 3.98 -22.08 4.41
CA GLY A 143 4.05 -22.76 3.10
C GLY A 143 4.51 -21.86 1.94
N TYR A 144 5.65 -21.19 2.09
CA TYR A 144 6.35 -20.55 1.00
C TYR A 144 7.19 -21.62 0.31
N THR A 145 7.02 -21.73 -1.00
CA THR A 145 8.00 -22.34 -1.89
C THR A 145 9.39 -21.85 -1.49
N VAL A 146 10.29 -22.77 -1.13
CA VAL A 146 11.71 -22.46 -0.92
C VAL A 146 12.21 -21.85 -2.23
N ALA A 147 12.49 -20.55 -2.22
CA ALA A 147 13.08 -19.89 -3.37
C ALA A 147 14.56 -20.28 -3.40
N ASP A 148 14.94 -21.10 -4.38
CA ASP A 148 16.31 -21.62 -4.49
C ASP A 148 17.25 -20.61 -5.15
N LYS A 149 16.72 -19.60 -5.85
CA LYS A 149 17.48 -18.59 -6.56
C LYS A 149 17.51 -17.27 -5.80
N ASN A 150 18.62 -16.55 -5.93
CA ASN A 150 18.81 -15.18 -5.48
C ASN A 150 20.00 -14.56 -6.24
N ILE A 151 20.34 -13.31 -5.90
CA ILE A 151 21.42 -12.59 -6.58
C ILE A 151 22.79 -13.26 -6.44
N GLY A 152 23.03 -13.95 -5.33
CA GLY A 152 24.32 -14.60 -5.05
C GLY A 152 24.53 -15.90 -5.84
N ASN A 153 23.50 -16.48 -6.44
CA ASN A 153 23.58 -17.76 -7.16
C ASN A 153 22.95 -17.75 -8.56
N THR A 154 22.43 -16.60 -9.01
CA THR A 154 21.85 -16.42 -10.34
C THR A 154 22.74 -15.47 -11.14
N ALA A 155 23.23 -15.91 -12.29
CA ALA A 155 24.07 -15.07 -13.14
C ALA A 155 23.28 -13.89 -13.72
N HIS A 156 23.85 -12.69 -13.65
CA HIS A 156 23.27 -11.44 -14.13
C HIS A 156 24.37 -10.47 -14.61
N ASP A 157 24.00 -9.50 -15.45
CA ASP A 157 24.86 -8.41 -15.95
C ASP A 157 24.21 -7.05 -15.63
N TYR A 158 24.51 -6.53 -14.44
CA TYR A 158 24.00 -5.25 -13.97
C TYR A 158 25.08 -4.17 -14.04
N LYS A 159 24.77 -3.07 -14.74
CA LYS A 159 25.73 -2.02 -15.07
C LYS A 159 25.42 -0.73 -14.32
N LEU A 160 26.44 -0.19 -13.68
CA LEU A 160 26.42 1.17 -13.12
C LEU A 160 26.78 2.17 -14.23
N LEU A 161 25.97 3.22 -14.40
CA LEU A 161 26.22 4.29 -15.38
C LEU A 161 26.42 5.61 -14.63
N GLN A 162 27.63 6.16 -14.67
CA GLN A 162 27.99 7.39 -13.93
C GLN A 162 28.33 8.56 -14.85
N THR A 163 28.52 8.30 -16.13
CA THR A 163 28.95 9.30 -17.12
C THR A 163 27.88 9.54 -18.18
N THR A 164 27.97 10.69 -18.85
CA THR A 164 27.06 11.05 -19.94
C THR A 164 27.21 10.07 -21.11
N GLU A 165 28.44 9.64 -21.39
CA GLU A 165 28.77 8.70 -22.46
C GLU A 165 28.12 7.34 -22.24
N GLU A 166 28.12 6.85 -20.99
CA GLU A 166 27.46 5.61 -20.59
C GLU A 166 25.94 5.70 -20.71
N ILE A 167 25.34 6.81 -20.27
CA ILE A 167 23.90 7.04 -20.40
C ILE A 167 23.49 7.10 -21.87
N VAL A 168 24.26 7.79 -22.71
CA VAL A 168 23.99 7.87 -24.16
C VAL A 168 24.12 6.50 -24.84
N ALA A 169 25.10 5.68 -24.43
CA ALA A 169 25.25 4.32 -24.94
C ALA A 169 24.03 3.45 -24.59
N MET A 170 23.56 3.53 -23.34
CA MET A 170 22.36 2.83 -22.88
C MET A 170 21.11 3.31 -23.64
N LEU A 171 20.92 4.63 -23.81
CA LEU A 171 19.78 5.17 -24.55
C LEU A 171 19.72 4.65 -25.99
N LYS A 172 20.87 4.55 -26.66
CA LYS A 172 20.96 3.98 -28.02
C LYS A 172 20.57 2.50 -28.07
N GLU A 173 20.90 1.73 -27.02
CA GLU A 173 20.45 0.35 -26.90
C GLU A 173 18.92 0.28 -26.71
N LEU A 174 18.38 1.11 -25.83
CA LEU A 174 16.94 1.15 -25.52
C LEU A 174 16.06 1.59 -26.71
N GLU A 175 16.59 2.32 -27.70
CA GLU A 175 15.84 2.74 -28.90
C GLU A 175 15.21 1.57 -29.67
N GLY A 176 15.82 0.38 -29.60
CA GLY A 176 15.31 -0.83 -30.25
C GLY A 176 14.13 -1.49 -29.54
N HIS A 177 13.79 -1.05 -28.31
CA HIS A 177 12.82 -1.70 -27.45
C HIS A 177 11.53 -0.86 -27.30
N THR A 178 10.39 -1.54 -27.36
CA THR A 178 9.06 -0.92 -27.14
C THR A 178 8.50 -1.19 -25.76
N GLU A 179 9.18 -2.01 -24.97
CA GLU A 179 8.82 -2.35 -23.59
C GLU A 179 10.07 -2.17 -22.74
N ILE A 180 9.97 -1.38 -21.67
CA ILE A 180 11.10 -1.05 -20.81
C ILE A 180 10.61 -1.11 -19.37
N CYS A 181 11.24 -1.95 -18.56
CA CYS A 181 11.04 -1.92 -17.12
C CYS A 181 11.87 -0.82 -16.50
N PHE A 182 11.28 -0.07 -15.57
CA PHE A 182 11.98 0.98 -14.83
C PHE A 182 11.55 0.98 -13.37
N ASP A 183 12.42 1.48 -12.50
CA ASP A 183 12.14 1.68 -11.08
C ASP A 183 12.89 2.93 -10.56
N THR A 184 12.39 3.52 -9.46
CA THR A 184 13.01 4.68 -8.79
C THR A 184 13.46 4.36 -7.37
N GLU A 185 14.72 4.64 -7.09
CA GLU A 185 15.25 4.59 -5.72
C GLU A 185 15.11 5.92 -5.03
N THR A 186 14.71 5.92 -3.77
CA THR A 186 14.36 7.17 -3.06
C THR A 186 14.70 7.18 -1.57
N THR A 187 14.71 8.37 -0.97
CA THR A 187 15.02 8.56 0.45
C THR A 187 13.86 8.29 1.42
N ASN A 188 12.63 8.19 0.93
CA ASN A 188 11.42 8.07 1.76
C ASN A 188 10.41 7.13 1.09
N ILE A 189 9.45 6.62 1.85
CA ILE A 189 8.31 5.85 1.32
C ILE A 189 7.13 6.75 0.91
N ASP A 190 7.11 8.00 1.37
CA ASP A 190 6.17 9.03 0.92
C ASP A 190 6.78 9.82 -0.22
N ALA A 191 6.23 9.64 -1.43
CA ALA A 191 6.71 10.29 -2.65
C ALA A 191 6.73 11.83 -2.56
N ASN A 192 5.94 12.44 -1.67
CA ASN A 192 5.94 13.91 -1.47
C ASN A 192 7.10 14.41 -0.62
N LEU A 193 7.72 13.52 0.15
CA LEU A 193 8.86 13.81 1.03
C LEU A 193 10.16 13.16 0.51
N ALA A 194 10.05 12.36 -0.54
CA ALA A 194 11.14 11.62 -1.13
C ALA A 194 12.01 12.49 -2.03
N GLU A 195 13.32 12.25 -1.96
CA GLU A 195 14.27 12.66 -2.98
C GLU A 195 14.69 11.45 -3.82
N LEU A 196 14.87 11.67 -5.11
CA LEU A 196 15.39 10.67 -6.04
C LEU A 196 16.87 10.36 -5.72
N VAL A 197 17.17 9.07 -5.60
CA VAL A 197 18.49 8.48 -5.34
C VAL A 197 19.04 7.78 -6.56
N GLY A 198 18.19 7.19 -7.38
CA GLY A 198 18.62 6.54 -8.61
C GLY A 198 17.47 6.05 -9.46
N LEU A 199 17.80 5.62 -10.66
CA LEU A 199 16.89 5.05 -11.63
C LEU A 199 17.47 3.73 -12.11
N SER A 200 16.66 2.69 -12.18
CA SER A 200 17.06 1.43 -12.80
C SER A 200 16.22 1.12 -14.03
N PHE A 201 16.81 0.38 -14.97
CA PHE A 201 16.16 -0.03 -16.20
C PHE A 201 16.51 -1.47 -16.57
N SER A 202 15.54 -2.21 -17.09
CA SER A 202 15.76 -3.53 -17.68
C SER A 202 14.87 -3.74 -18.92
N VAL A 203 15.45 -4.30 -19.97
CA VAL A 203 14.74 -4.69 -21.22
C VAL A 203 14.92 -6.15 -21.60
N THR A 204 15.90 -6.82 -20.98
CA THR A 204 16.19 -8.24 -21.19
C THR A 204 16.41 -8.88 -19.81
N PRO A 205 15.80 -10.05 -19.54
CA PRO A 205 15.99 -10.75 -18.27
C PRO A 205 17.46 -10.94 -17.90
N ALA A 206 17.78 -10.86 -16.60
CA ALA A 206 19.11 -10.96 -16.02
C ALA A 206 20.10 -9.85 -16.46
N THR A 207 19.60 -8.74 -16.99
CA THR A 207 20.43 -7.58 -17.39
C THR A 207 19.76 -6.27 -17.02
N GLY A 208 20.56 -5.22 -16.81
CA GLY A 208 20.02 -3.88 -16.66
C GLY A 208 21.04 -2.83 -16.27
N TYR A 209 20.52 -1.63 -16.01
CA TYR A 209 21.29 -0.42 -15.83
C TYR A 209 20.83 0.32 -14.58
N TYR A 210 21.77 0.86 -13.80
CA TYR A 210 21.51 1.77 -12.70
C TYR A 210 22.17 3.12 -12.96
N ILE A 211 21.40 4.19 -12.84
CA ILE A 211 21.86 5.57 -12.91
C ILE A 211 21.71 6.20 -11.51
N PRO A 212 22.81 6.44 -10.78
CA PRO A 212 22.77 7.11 -9.50
C PRO A 212 22.46 8.61 -9.68
N CYS A 213 21.53 9.12 -8.88
CA CYS A 213 21.16 10.54 -8.84
C CYS A 213 21.75 11.17 -7.56
N PRO A 214 22.63 12.17 -7.67
CA PRO A 214 23.25 12.81 -6.51
C PRO A 214 22.25 13.67 -5.71
N HIS A 215 22.59 14.03 -4.48
CA HIS A 215 21.79 14.95 -3.67
C HIS A 215 21.66 16.35 -4.33
N ASP A 216 22.64 16.74 -5.16
CA ASP A 216 22.57 17.99 -5.88
C ASP A 216 21.45 17.97 -6.93
N ARG A 217 20.49 18.88 -6.76
CA ARG A 217 19.26 18.91 -7.54
C ARG A 217 19.50 19.31 -8.99
N GLU A 218 20.43 20.23 -9.24
CA GLU A 218 20.77 20.67 -10.59
C GLU A 218 21.42 19.54 -11.39
N THR A 219 22.36 18.83 -10.78
CA THR A 219 23.01 17.66 -11.38
C THR A 219 22.00 16.54 -11.64
N THR A 220 21.09 16.25 -10.70
CA THR A 220 20.02 15.26 -10.93
C THR A 220 19.10 15.68 -12.07
N ASN A 221 18.69 16.95 -12.13
CA ASN A 221 17.87 17.44 -13.23
C ASN A 221 18.62 17.35 -14.58
N SER A 222 19.93 17.56 -14.61
CA SER A 222 20.76 17.39 -15.81
C SER A 222 20.76 15.93 -16.30
N ILE A 223 20.89 14.96 -15.39
CA ILE A 223 20.77 13.53 -15.70
C ILE A 223 19.39 13.22 -16.28
N LEU A 224 18.32 13.66 -15.61
CA LEU A 224 16.94 13.47 -16.07
C LEU A 224 16.67 14.12 -17.43
N GLN A 225 17.31 15.26 -17.71
CA GLN A 225 17.19 15.94 -18.99
C GLN A 225 17.77 15.10 -20.14
N GLN A 226 18.85 14.35 -19.90
CA GLN A 226 19.40 13.41 -20.89
C GLN A 226 18.39 12.29 -21.23
N LEU A 227 17.60 11.85 -20.25
CA LEU A 227 16.59 10.80 -20.41
C LEU A 227 15.25 11.32 -20.98
N SER A 228 15.07 12.62 -21.10
CA SER A 228 13.79 13.24 -21.49
C SER A 228 13.24 12.72 -22.83
N GLY A 229 14.10 12.45 -23.81
CA GLY A 229 13.70 11.89 -25.10
C GLY A 229 13.11 10.48 -24.97
N LEU A 230 13.66 9.66 -24.07
CA LEU A 230 13.15 8.34 -23.75
C LEU A 230 11.78 8.45 -23.06
N PHE A 231 11.69 9.27 -22.01
CA PHE A 231 10.46 9.47 -21.24
C PHE A 231 9.32 10.07 -22.08
N ALA A 232 9.63 10.87 -23.09
CA ALA A 232 8.64 11.47 -23.98
C ALA A 232 8.10 10.51 -25.07
N ASN A 233 8.67 9.31 -25.23
CA ASN A 233 8.31 8.40 -26.32
C ASN A 233 7.02 7.62 -26.02
N GLU A 234 5.92 8.02 -26.66
CA GLU A 234 4.59 7.40 -26.51
C GLU A 234 4.49 5.95 -27.01
N ARG A 235 5.47 5.48 -27.79
CA ARG A 235 5.49 4.09 -28.28
C ARG A 235 5.97 3.09 -27.23
N ILE A 236 6.59 3.57 -26.15
CA ILE A 236 7.10 2.73 -25.08
C ILE A 236 5.94 2.30 -24.17
N THR A 237 5.97 1.04 -23.77
CA THR A 237 5.23 0.54 -22.61
C THR A 237 6.18 0.46 -21.43
N TRP A 238 5.91 1.27 -20.41
CA TRP A 238 6.66 1.29 -19.17
C TRP A 238 6.16 0.18 -18.25
N ILE A 239 7.06 -0.73 -17.91
CA ILE A 239 6.81 -1.81 -16.97
C ILE A 239 7.37 -1.38 -15.61
N GLY A 240 6.64 -1.69 -14.54
CA GLY A 240 7.12 -1.47 -13.18
C GLY A 240 6.23 -2.18 -12.16
N HIS A 241 6.55 -1.99 -10.89
CA HIS A 241 5.78 -2.55 -9.78
C HIS A 241 5.31 -1.41 -8.88
N ASN A 242 4.00 -1.17 -8.78
CA ASN A 242 3.45 0.00 -8.08
C ASN A 242 3.91 1.35 -8.68
N LEU A 243 3.80 1.47 -10.02
CA LEU A 243 4.24 2.59 -10.85
C LEU A 243 3.72 3.96 -10.40
N LYS A 244 2.60 4.00 -9.67
CA LYS A 244 2.07 5.25 -9.12
C LYS A 244 3.13 5.98 -8.28
N TYR A 245 3.92 5.24 -7.50
CA TYR A 245 4.96 5.81 -6.64
C TYR A 245 6.04 6.50 -7.49
N ASP A 246 6.60 5.79 -8.45
CA ASP A 246 7.68 6.29 -9.32
C ASP A 246 7.24 7.52 -10.12
N LEU A 247 6.01 7.47 -10.66
CA LEU A 247 5.46 8.59 -11.40
C LEU A 247 5.27 9.84 -10.52
N LEU A 248 4.90 9.67 -9.25
CA LEU A 248 4.80 10.79 -8.30
C LEU A 248 6.17 11.38 -7.98
N VAL A 249 7.18 10.53 -7.75
CA VAL A 249 8.57 10.98 -7.51
C VAL A 249 9.08 11.78 -8.70
N LEU A 250 8.94 11.24 -9.92
CA LEU A 250 9.39 11.91 -11.14
C LEU A 250 8.64 13.22 -11.44
N LYS A 251 7.35 13.31 -11.08
CA LYS A 251 6.56 14.54 -11.19
C LYS A 251 7.19 15.70 -10.41
N TRP A 252 7.77 15.43 -9.23
CA TRP A 252 8.50 16.46 -8.46
C TRP A 252 9.72 16.98 -9.19
N TYR A 253 10.30 16.20 -10.11
CA TYR A 253 11.43 16.59 -10.97
C TYR A 253 10.99 17.13 -12.34
N GLY A 254 9.69 17.37 -12.55
CA GLY A 254 9.16 17.86 -13.82
C GLY A 254 9.25 16.83 -14.95
N VAL A 255 9.42 15.55 -14.62
CA VAL A 255 9.48 14.45 -15.57
C VAL A 255 8.13 13.75 -15.62
N GLU A 256 7.69 13.42 -16.83
CA GLU A 256 6.47 12.66 -17.07
C GLU A 256 6.76 11.52 -18.06
N LEU A 257 6.41 10.29 -17.68
CA LEU A 257 6.52 9.12 -18.56
C LEU A 257 5.32 9.06 -19.51
N LYS A 258 5.59 9.30 -20.78
CA LYS A 258 4.65 9.13 -21.89
C LYS A 258 4.59 7.67 -22.31
N GLY A 259 3.52 7.30 -23.00
CA GLY A 259 3.28 5.91 -23.39
C GLY A 259 2.41 5.13 -22.40
N LYS A 260 2.30 3.82 -22.66
CA LYS A 260 1.44 2.91 -21.89
C LYS A 260 2.14 2.45 -20.62
N LEU A 261 1.35 2.07 -19.62
CA LEU A 261 1.86 1.49 -18.38
C LEU A 261 1.50 0.00 -18.34
N PHE A 262 2.38 -0.79 -17.73
CA PHE A 262 2.14 -2.15 -17.31
C PHE A 262 2.62 -2.27 -15.85
N ASP A 263 1.69 -2.18 -14.91
CA ASP A 263 2.01 -2.35 -13.49
C ASP A 263 1.82 -3.82 -13.09
N THR A 264 2.91 -4.49 -12.70
CA THR A 264 2.89 -5.90 -12.32
C THR A 264 2.09 -6.16 -11.04
N MET A 265 2.03 -5.18 -10.12
CA MET A 265 1.19 -5.28 -8.92
C MET A 265 -0.29 -5.32 -9.30
N LEU A 266 -0.70 -4.46 -10.25
CA LEU A 266 -2.08 -4.42 -10.75
C LEU A 266 -2.40 -5.62 -11.65
N ALA A 267 -1.43 -6.09 -12.44
CA ALA A 267 -1.59 -7.29 -13.25
C ALA A 267 -1.90 -8.49 -12.35
N HIS A 268 -1.11 -8.68 -11.28
CA HIS A 268 -1.39 -9.74 -10.31
C HIS A 268 -2.71 -9.49 -9.57
N TYR A 269 -3.06 -8.26 -9.23
CA TYR A 269 -4.33 -7.93 -8.57
C TYR A 269 -5.54 -8.42 -9.38
N VAL A 270 -5.56 -8.21 -10.69
CA VAL A 270 -6.70 -8.68 -11.51
C VAL A 270 -6.65 -10.19 -11.78
N ILE A 271 -5.47 -10.83 -11.74
CA ILE A 271 -5.30 -12.28 -11.92
C ILE A 271 -5.72 -13.06 -10.67
N GLU A 272 -5.31 -12.58 -9.49
CA GLU A 272 -5.54 -13.19 -8.16
C GLU A 272 -5.84 -12.08 -7.13
N PRO A 273 -7.10 -11.61 -7.05
CA PRO A 273 -7.48 -10.47 -6.19
C PRO A 273 -7.16 -10.66 -4.70
N ASP A 274 -7.34 -11.87 -4.19
CA ASP A 274 -7.14 -12.22 -2.77
C ASP A 274 -5.67 -12.45 -2.39
N GLY A 275 -4.74 -12.34 -3.34
CA GLY A 275 -3.32 -12.57 -3.09
C GLY A 275 -2.56 -11.37 -2.52
N LYS A 276 -1.58 -11.65 -1.67
CA LYS A 276 -0.48 -10.70 -1.40
C LYS A 276 0.25 -10.40 -2.71
N ARG A 277 0.65 -9.15 -2.88
CA ARG A 277 1.13 -8.61 -4.15
C ARG A 277 2.43 -7.81 -4.04
N SER A 278 3.22 -8.02 -2.98
CA SER A 278 4.56 -7.46 -2.91
C SER A 278 5.48 -8.19 -3.89
N MET A 279 6.40 -7.46 -4.51
CA MET A 279 7.34 -8.00 -5.49
C MET A 279 8.09 -9.22 -4.96
N ASP A 280 8.63 -9.18 -3.73
CA ASP A 280 9.36 -10.29 -3.10
C ASP A 280 8.56 -11.60 -3.07
N LEU A 281 7.29 -11.51 -2.69
CA LEU A 281 6.41 -12.68 -2.60
C LEU A 281 6.03 -13.21 -3.97
N LEU A 282 5.81 -12.30 -4.93
CA LEU A 282 5.51 -12.67 -6.31
C LEU A 282 6.74 -13.32 -6.97
N SER A 283 7.93 -12.76 -6.77
CA SER A 283 9.19 -13.31 -7.25
C SER A 283 9.42 -14.72 -6.70
N ALA A 284 9.28 -14.92 -5.39
CA ALA A 284 9.45 -16.24 -4.78
C ALA A 284 8.44 -17.25 -5.33
N LYS A 285 7.16 -16.87 -5.45
CA LYS A 285 6.07 -17.74 -5.91
C LYS A 285 6.18 -18.10 -7.39
N TYR A 286 6.46 -17.13 -8.26
CA TYR A 286 6.36 -17.29 -9.71
C TYR A 286 7.69 -17.58 -10.39
N LEU A 287 8.81 -17.15 -9.80
CA LEU A 287 10.15 -17.29 -10.38
C LEU A 287 11.05 -18.23 -9.56
N GLY A 288 10.64 -18.60 -8.34
CA GLY A 288 11.50 -19.34 -7.41
C GLY A 288 12.73 -18.53 -6.99
N TYR A 289 12.61 -17.20 -6.98
CA TYR A 289 13.71 -16.26 -6.75
C TYR A 289 13.40 -15.38 -5.54
N ALA A 290 14.34 -15.28 -4.60
CA ALA A 290 14.30 -14.39 -3.45
C ALA A 290 15.12 -13.12 -3.72
N PRO A 291 14.47 -11.95 -3.91
CA PRO A 291 15.17 -10.68 -4.06
C PRO A 291 15.89 -10.24 -2.79
N ILE A 292 16.83 -9.31 -2.94
CA ILE A 292 17.54 -8.65 -1.85
C ILE A 292 16.52 -7.89 -0.99
N PRO A 293 16.40 -8.19 0.31
CA PRO A 293 15.54 -7.41 1.18
C PRO A 293 16.11 -6.00 1.41
N ILE A 294 15.29 -4.97 1.26
CA ILE A 294 15.67 -3.56 1.52
C ILE A 294 16.31 -3.36 2.92
N ALA A 295 15.90 -4.16 3.92
CA ALA A 295 16.44 -4.11 5.27
C ALA A 295 17.91 -4.52 5.39
N GLU A 296 18.47 -5.26 4.42
CA GLU A 296 19.89 -5.57 4.35
C GLU A 296 20.73 -4.35 3.95
N LEU A 297 20.10 -3.38 3.27
CA LEU A 297 20.76 -2.16 2.77
C LEU A 297 20.64 -1.02 3.77
N ILE A 298 19.42 -0.73 4.23
CA ILE A 298 19.12 0.45 5.06
C ILE A 298 18.89 0.11 6.54
N GLY A 299 18.98 -1.17 6.91
CA GLY A 299 18.72 -1.66 8.26
C GLY A 299 17.23 -1.91 8.53
N LYS A 300 16.94 -2.40 9.74
CA LYS A 300 15.58 -2.76 10.18
C LYS A 300 14.69 -1.52 10.31
N LYS A 301 13.41 -1.68 9.99
CA LYS A 301 12.39 -0.64 10.14
C LYS A 301 12.32 -0.13 11.56
N GLY A 302 12.43 1.19 11.73
CA GLY A 302 12.29 1.84 13.03
C GLY A 302 13.16 3.07 13.20
N LYS A 303 13.28 3.51 14.46
CA LYS A 303 14.08 4.68 14.85
C LYS A 303 15.57 4.34 14.64
N GLY A 304 16.14 4.81 13.53
CA GLY A 304 17.54 4.56 13.15
C GLY A 304 17.72 3.79 11.83
N GLN A 305 16.63 3.48 11.12
CA GLN A 305 16.74 3.02 9.73
C GLN A 305 17.34 4.13 8.86
N GLY A 306 18.31 3.76 8.00
CA GLY A 306 18.85 4.65 6.99
C GLY A 306 17.91 4.81 5.80
N THR A 307 18.41 5.41 4.74
CA THR A 307 17.71 5.61 3.46
C THR A 307 18.55 5.06 2.31
N MET A 308 17.98 4.93 1.11
CA MET A 308 18.77 4.50 -0.06
C MET A 308 19.94 5.43 -0.38
N ARG A 309 19.91 6.68 0.10
CA ARG A 309 21.05 7.62 -0.03
C ARG A 309 22.27 7.19 0.78
N ASP A 310 22.08 6.45 1.87
CA ASP A 310 23.16 6.00 2.76
C ASP A 310 23.82 4.71 2.26
N VAL A 311 23.25 4.10 1.22
CA VAL A 311 23.69 2.81 0.67
C VAL A 311 24.88 3.03 -0.26
N GLU A 312 25.85 2.13 -0.18
CA GLU A 312 27.01 2.11 -1.07
C GLU A 312 26.57 1.85 -2.52
N ILE A 313 27.19 2.54 -3.48
CA ILE A 313 26.65 2.68 -4.84
C ILE A 313 26.56 1.34 -5.59
N GLU A 314 27.53 0.44 -5.40
CA GLU A 314 27.50 -0.89 -6.02
C GLU A 314 26.38 -1.75 -5.43
N LYS A 315 26.15 -1.68 -4.11
CA LYS A 315 24.99 -2.36 -3.50
C LYS A 315 23.65 -1.80 -3.94
N ALA A 316 23.55 -0.48 -4.09
CA ALA A 316 22.35 0.17 -4.59
C ALA A 316 22.07 -0.25 -6.04
N LYS A 317 23.12 -0.37 -6.87
CA LYS A 317 23.03 -0.90 -8.24
C LYS A 317 22.49 -2.34 -8.24
N GLU A 318 23.07 -3.23 -7.44
CA GLU A 318 22.61 -4.63 -7.38
C GLU A 318 21.13 -4.74 -7.03
N TYR A 319 20.69 -4.00 -5.99
CA TYR A 319 19.29 -3.97 -5.56
C TYR A 319 18.35 -3.37 -6.62
N ALA A 320 18.65 -2.16 -7.09
CA ALA A 320 17.74 -1.43 -7.96
C ALA A 320 17.56 -2.10 -9.33
N VAL A 321 18.64 -2.66 -9.89
CA VAL A 321 18.57 -3.37 -11.18
C VAL A 321 17.89 -4.72 -11.03
N GLU A 322 18.08 -5.41 -9.90
CA GLU A 322 17.33 -6.63 -9.58
C GLU A 322 15.82 -6.34 -9.55
N ASP A 323 15.37 -5.27 -8.89
CA ASP A 323 13.95 -4.91 -8.83
C ASP A 323 13.37 -4.70 -10.24
N ALA A 324 14.07 -3.99 -11.13
CA ALA A 324 13.65 -3.80 -12.51
C ALA A 324 13.67 -5.11 -13.34
N ASP A 325 14.71 -5.94 -13.20
CA ASP A 325 14.81 -7.22 -13.91
C ASP A 325 13.72 -8.22 -13.46
N ILE A 326 13.58 -8.43 -12.16
CA ILE A 326 12.58 -9.33 -11.60
C ILE A 326 11.18 -8.85 -11.97
N THR A 327 10.92 -7.55 -11.96
CA THR A 327 9.64 -6.99 -12.40
C THR A 327 9.38 -7.25 -13.89
N LEU A 328 10.39 -7.14 -14.75
CA LEU A 328 10.29 -7.51 -16.17
C LEU A 328 9.96 -9.01 -16.33
N GLN A 329 10.62 -9.88 -15.57
CA GLN A 329 10.36 -11.31 -15.58
C GLN A 329 8.95 -11.66 -15.11
N LEU A 330 8.47 -11.00 -14.04
CA LEU A 330 7.09 -11.15 -13.56
C LEU A 330 6.06 -10.72 -14.62
N LYS A 331 6.30 -9.62 -15.35
CA LYS A 331 5.44 -9.22 -16.48
C LYS A 331 5.32 -10.34 -17.51
N ASN A 332 6.44 -11.01 -17.85
CA ASN A 332 6.42 -12.10 -18.83
C ASN A 332 5.59 -13.30 -18.35
N VAL A 333 5.54 -13.54 -17.03
CA VAL A 333 4.71 -14.58 -16.40
C VAL A 333 3.23 -14.18 -16.33
N PHE A 334 2.93 -12.91 -16.04
CA PHE A 334 1.56 -12.43 -15.85
C PHE A 334 0.82 -12.15 -17.17
N LEU A 335 1.53 -11.72 -18.20
CA LEU A 335 0.93 -11.40 -19.50
C LEU A 335 0.05 -12.53 -20.08
N PRO A 336 0.50 -13.79 -20.19
CA PRO A 336 -0.37 -14.88 -20.67
C PRO A 336 -1.51 -15.22 -19.70
N GLN A 337 -1.37 -14.92 -18.41
CA GLN A 337 -2.39 -15.19 -17.40
C GLN A 337 -3.55 -14.21 -17.45
N LEU A 338 -3.30 -12.94 -17.79
CA LEU A 338 -4.35 -11.94 -18.02
C LEU A 338 -5.36 -12.45 -19.05
N ALA A 339 -4.85 -12.93 -20.20
CA ALA A 339 -5.63 -13.55 -21.27
C ALA A 339 -6.35 -14.81 -20.82
N ALA A 340 -5.64 -15.72 -20.14
CA ALA A 340 -6.21 -16.99 -19.68
C ALA A 340 -7.36 -16.79 -18.67
N LYS A 341 -7.30 -15.73 -17.87
CA LYS A 341 -8.31 -15.37 -16.87
C LYS A 341 -9.37 -14.40 -17.41
N GLN A 342 -9.23 -13.92 -18.64
CA GLN A 342 -10.13 -12.96 -19.30
C GLN A 342 -10.25 -11.63 -18.55
N VAL A 343 -9.14 -11.16 -17.97
CA VAL A 343 -9.08 -9.92 -17.17
C VAL A 343 -8.29 -8.80 -17.84
N ASP A 344 -7.79 -9.00 -19.07
CA ASP A 344 -7.01 -8.00 -19.81
C ASP A 344 -7.75 -6.68 -19.97
N ARG A 345 -9.07 -6.76 -20.21
CA ARG A 345 -9.87 -5.56 -20.46
C ARG A 345 -9.91 -4.66 -19.22
N VAL A 346 -10.15 -5.24 -18.04
CA VAL A 346 -10.14 -4.47 -16.78
C VAL A 346 -8.74 -3.93 -16.51
N PHE A 347 -7.70 -4.74 -16.73
CA PHE A 347 -6.31 -4.31 -16.55
C PHE A 347 -5.92 -3.12 -17.44
N TYR A 348 -6.16 -3.22 -18.75
CA TYR A 348 -5.71 -2.21 -19.73
C TYR A 348 -6.65 -1.01 -19.86
N GLU A 349 -7.96 -1.17 -19.67
CA GLU A 349 -8.94 -0.09 -19.85
C GLU A 349 -9.33 0.61 -18.54
N VAL A 350 -9.10 -0.03 -17.38
CA VAL A 350 -9.50 0.52 -16.07
C VAL A 350 -8.29 0.74 -15.17
N GLU A 351 -7.60 -0.33 -14.76
CA GLU A 351 -6.57 -0.27 -13.72
C GLU A 351 -5.34 0.55 -14.14
N ASN A 352 -4.70 0.22 -15.26
CA ASN A 352 -3.50 0.94 -15.71
C ASN A 352 -3.76 2.41 -16.06
N PRO A 353 -4.86 2.78 -16.76
CA PRO A 353 -5.19 4.19 -16.97
C PRO A 353 -5.44 4.97 -15.67
N LEU A 354 -6.03 4.31 -14.65
CA LEU A 354 -6.32 4.94 -13.36
C LEU A 354 -5.04 5.35 -12.61
N VAL A 355 -3.91 4.67 -12.82
CA VAL A 355 -2.61 5.04 -12.23
C VAL A 355 -2.27 6.50 -12.52
N LYS A 356 -2.36 6.94 -13.79
CA LYS A 356 -2.04 8.33 -14.17
C LYS A 356 -3.01 9.34 -13.56
N VAL A 357 -4.27 8.97 -13.39
CA VAL A 357 -5.28 9.82 -12.74
C VAL A 357 -4.96 9.99 -11.25
N LEU A 358 -4.63 8.88 -10.56
CA LEU A 358 -4.27 8.90 -9.15
C LEU A 358 -2.96 9.67 -8.88
N THR A 359 -2.01 9.64 -9.82
CA THR A 359 -0.80 10.47 -9.76
C THR A 359 -1.09 11.96 -9.98
N ALA A 360 -2.18 12.31 -10.68
CA ALA A 360 -2.54 13.69 -10.97
C ALA A 360 -3.27 14.40 -9.83
N MET A 361 -4.08 13.66 -9.07
CA MET A 361 -4.77 14.10 -7.83
C MET A 361 -3.78 14.44 -6.72
#